data_AF-A0A6S6SJ49-F1
#
_entry.id   AF-A0A6S6SJ49-F1
#
_cell.length_a   1.000
_cell.length_b   1.000
_cell.length_c   1.000
_cell.angle_alpha   90.00
_cell.angle_beta   90.00
_cell.angle_gamma   90.00
#
_symmetry.space_group_name_H-M   'P 1'
#
loop_
_entity.id
_entity.type
_entity.pdbx_description
1 polymer ?
#
loop_
_entity_poly.entity_id
_entity_poly.type
_entity_poly.pdbx_seq_one_letter_code
_entity_poly.pdbx_strand_id
1 'polypeptide(L)'
;MQNKYVADIGDFGKFQLFRYLFNHRQSVFNGKQLSQIWFMHKGEGESNNDGRHVDYFSRVQGSDVALENALIDILNTNARDVTEFEKRNLLHNTCYFYDEVPKTLEKRYAWLQDALAFSDKCHVVAVEPDNGMALKCQRNERSFLHLSLTEHHRQKNTPHKYIFSDEVAHFYQLSHVEICIVYQHLSRCFSHNEQIDALLRGLNTQYHHTLAIKHKPYSPRVFFFLCKSEAIRDSLHHRLTEFAREHHDFWEVFT
;
A
#
# COMPACT_ATOMS: atom_id res chain seq x y z
N MET A 1 -0.13 9.46 3.76
CA MET A 1 0.21 8.95 5.10
C MET A 1 0.50 10.12 6.04
N GLN A 2 0.02 10.03 7.28
CA GLN A 2 0.27 10.98 8.36
C GLN A 2 0.61 10.20 9.62
N ASN A 3 1.41 10.80 10.50
CA ASN A 3 1.72 10.23 11.82
C ASN A 3 0.45 9.90 12.64
N LYS A 4 -0.65 10.64 12.45
CA LYS A 4 -1.94 10.38 13.10
C LYS A 4 -2.62 9.06 12.70
N TYR A 5 -2.12 8.35 11.69
CA TYR A 5 -2.64 7.03 11.27
C TYR A 5 -1.86 5.88 11.89
N VAL A 6 -0.67 6.14 12.44
CA VAL A 6 0.21 5.12 13.01
C VAL A 6 -0.54 4.26 14.03
N ALA A 7 -0.42 2.94 13.88
CA ALA A 7 -1.07 1.93 14.71
C ALA A 7 -2.61 1.86 14.61
N ASP A 8 -3.21 2.45 13.58
CA ASP A 8 -4.61 2.17 13.25
C ASP A 8 -4.81 0.78 12.61
N ILE A 9 -6.07 0.38 12.42
CA ILE A 9 -6.41 -0.91 11.80
C ILE A 9 -5.83 -1.09 10.39
N GLY A 10 -5.62 0.01 9.64
CA GLY A 10 -5.01 -0.03 8.32
C GLY A 10 -3.54 -0.45 8.39
N ASP A 11 -2.79 0.14 9.33
CA ASP A 11 -1.41 -0.28 9.61
C ASP A 11 -1.35 -1.71 10.14
N PHE A 12 -2.25 -2.11 11.04
CA PHE A 12 -2.31 -3.51 11.49
C PHE A 12 -2.45 -4.47 10.31
N GLY A 13 -3.44 -4.25 9.43
CA GLY A 13 -3.64 -5.12 8.28
C GLY A 13 -2.43 -5.15 7.34
N LYS A 14 -1.84 -4.00 7.04
CA LYS A 14 -0.63 -3.92 6.23
C LYS A 14 0.52 -4.72 6.84
N PHE A 15 0.84 -4.47 8.10
CA PHE A 15 1.98 -5.13 8.74
C PHE A 15 1.71 -6.62 8.95
N GLN A 16 0.47 -7.03 9.22
CA GLN A 16 0.10 -8.45 9.27
C GLN A 16 0.39 -9.14 7.92
N LEU A 17 -0.08 -8.55 6.81
CA LEU A 17 0.17 -9.06 5.47
C LEU A 17 1.67 -9.09 5.13
N PHE A 18 2.38 -7.99 5.36
CA PHE A 18 3.81 -7.91 4.99
C PHE A 18 4.66 -8.82 5.87
N ARG A 19 4.36 -8.96 7.17
CA ARG A 19 5.06 -9.91 8.04
C ARG A 19 4.85 -11.34 7.57
N TYR A 20 3.62 -11.72 7.21
CA TYR A 20 3.33 -13.05 6.66
C TYR A 20 4.11 -13.32 5.37
N LEU A 21 4.16 -12.33 4.47
CA LEU A 21 4.83 -12.47 3.19
C LEU A 21 6.36 -12.49 3.33
N PHE A 22 6.97 -11.56 4.06
CA PHE A 22 8.43 -11.41 4.10
C PHE A 22 9.13 -12.33 5.09
N ASN A 23 8.46 -12.77 6.16
CA ASN A 23 9.09 -13.61 7.19
C ASN A 23 8.93 -15.12 6.94
N HIS A 24 8.28 -15.53 5.85
CA HIS A 24 8.02 -16.94 5.55
C HIS A 24 9.01 -17.50 4.53
N ARG A 25 9.72 -18.59 4.88
CA ARG A 25 10.80 -19.16 4.05
C ARG A 25 10.38 -19.61 2.66
N GLN A 26 9.14 -20.06 2.51
CA GLN A 26 8.58 -20.49 1.21
C GLN A 26 7.96 -19.34 0.40
N SER A 27 7.99 -18.12 0.93
CA SER A 27 7.46 -16.96 0.22
C SER A 27 8.42 -16.48 -0.85
N VAL A 28 7.88 -16.00 -1.97
CA VAL A 28 8.66 -15.28 -2.99
C VAL A 28 9.35 -14.03 -2.46
N PHE A 29 8.96 -13.54 -1.28
CA PHE A 29 9.57 -12.39 -0.61
C PHE A 29 10.74 -12.75 0.31
N ASN A 30 10.97 -14.05 0.58
CA ASN A 30 12.03 -14.47 1.49
C ASN A 30 13.41 -13.99 1.01
N GLY A 31 14.13 -13.29 1.87
CA GLY A 31 15.46 -12.73 1.55
C GLY A 31 15.45 -11.51 0.61
N LYS A 32 14.28 -11.05 0.17
CA LYS A 32 14.15 -9.87 -0.69
C LYS A 32 14.20 -8.58 0.13
N GLN A 33 14.83 -7.56 -0.45
CA GLN A 33 14.83 -6.22 0.12
C GLN A 33 13.56 -5.46 -0.30
N LEU A 34 12.85 -4.90 0.68
CA LEU A 34 11.66 -4.07 0.51
C LEU A 34 12.04 -2.58 0.63
N SER A 35 11.67 -1.80 -0.37
CA SER A 35 11.60 -0.34 -0.26
C SER A 35 10.14 0.07 0.00
N GLN A 36 9.86 0.63 1.16
CA GLN A 36 8.53 1.14 1.51
C GLN A 36 8.48 2.66 1.34
N ILE A 37 7.75 3.09 0.32
CA ILE A 37 7.62 4.50 -0.06
C ILE A 37 6.35 5.08 0.53
N TRP A 38 6.50 5.77 1.66
CA TRP A 38 5.41 6.44 2.32
C TRP A 38 5.17 7.81 1.71
N PHE A 39 3.94 8.07 1.28
CA PHE A 39 3.57 9.39 0.76
C PHE A 39 3.22 10.29 1.95
N MET A 40 4.26 10.76 2.63
CA MET A 40 4.13 11.58 3.82
C MET A 40 3.59 12.96 3.47
N HIS A 41 2.71 13.49 4.31
CA HIS A 41 2.25 14.88 4.24
C HIS A 41 1.74 15.35 5.61
N LYS A 42 1.66 16.65 5.81
CA LYS A 42 1.28 17.24 7.12
C LYS A 42 -0.21 17.33 7.43
N GLY A 43 -1.08 16.92 6.51
CA GLY A 43 -2.54 16.97 6.71
C GLY A 43 -3.10 18.38 6.95
N GLU A 44 -2.41 19.44 6.51
CA GLU A 44 -2.79 20.83 6.73
C GLU A 44 -4.24 21.10 6.30
N GLY A 45 -5.06 21.59 7.23
CA GLY A 45 -6.48 21.92 6.98
C GLY A 45 -7.45 20.74 7.14
N GLU A 46 -7.00 19.55 7.53
CA GLU A 46 -7.89 18.43 7.83
C GLU A 46 -8.43 18.51 9.27
N SER A 47 -9.75 18.63 9.40
CA SER A 47 -10.48 18.51 10.67
C SER A 47 -11.39 17.28 10.66
N ASN A 48 -10.82 16.11 10.34
CA ASN A 48 -11.52 14.82 10.32
C ASN A 48 -11.15 13.97 11.55
N ASN A 49 -11.96 12.95 11.83
CA ASN A 49 -11.71 11.97 12.88
C ASN A 49 -10.93 10.74 12.38
N ASP A 50 -10.27 10.85 11.23
CA ASP A 50 -9.53 9.76 10.59
C ASP A 50 -8.28 9.39 11.43
N GLY A 51 -7.90 8.12 11.44
CA GLY A 51 -6.77 7.61 12.25
C GLY A 51 -7.12 7.28 13.71
N ARG A 52 -8.40 7.28 14.07
CA ARG A 52 -8.90 6.90 15.42
C ARG A 52 -9.42 5.47 15.51
N HIS A 53 -9.33 4.69 14.43
CA HIS A 53 -9.67 3.27 14.45
C HIS A 53 -8.56 2.47 15.15
N VAL A 54 -8.42 2.68 16.46
CA VAL A 54 -7.44 2.04 17.35
C VAL A 54 -8.09 1.05 18.33
N ASP A 55 -9.42 1.06 18.43
CA ASP A 55 -10.21 0.09 19.20
C ASP A 55 -10.56 -1.16 18.36
N TYR A 56 -9.53 -1.84 17.86
CA TYR A 56 -9.68 -3.04 17.03
C TYR A 56 -8.98 -4.28 17.59
N PHE A 57 -8.12 -4.13 18.61
CA PHE A 57 -7.30 -5.23 19.14
C PHE A 57 -8.13 -6.43 19.59
N SER A 58 -9.30 -6.20 20.19
CA SER A 58 -10.23 -7.27 20.58
C SER A 58 -10.72 -8.12 19.40
N ARG A 59 -10.73 -7.57 18.18
CA ARG A 59 -11.18 -8.25 16.96
C ARG A 59 -10.07 -9.02 16.27
N VAL A 60 -8.81 -8.63 16.47
CA VAL A 60 -7.64 -9.23 15.83
C VAL A 60 -6.80 -10.03 16.83
N GLN A 61 -7.31 -10.24 18.03
CA GLN A 61 -6.57 -10.83 19.14
C GLN A 61 -5.99 -12.20 18.79
N GLY A 62 -4.68 -12.35 18.98
CA GLY A 62 -3.96 -13.60 18.74
C GLY A 62 -3.67 -13.89 17.27
N SER A 63 -3.99 -12.97 16.34
CA SER A 63 -3.72 -13.16 14.92
C SER A 63 -2.27 -12.83 14.53
N ASP A 64 -1.61 -11.93 15.26
CA ASP A 64 -0.15 -11.72 15.23
C ASP A 64 0.27 -11.04 16.55
N VAL A 65 0.50 -11.85 17.57
CA VAL A 65 0.76 -11.37 18.95
C VAL A 65 1.95 -10.39 19.02
N ALA A 66 2.97 -10.60 18.20
CA ALA A 66 4.14 -9.71 18.19
C ALA A 66 3.79 -8.34 17.58
N LEU A 67 3.02 -8.32 16.50
CA LEU A 67 2.52 -7.07 15.91
C LEU A 67 1.54 -6.36 16.86
N GLU A 68 0.60 -7.10 17.43
CA GLU A 68 -0.39 -6.57 18.39
C GLU A 68 0.30 -5.84 19.54
N ASN A 69 1.25 -6.51 20.20
CA ASN A 69 2.00 -5.94 21.32
C ASN A 69 2.77 -4.67 20.91
N ALA A 70 3.39 -4.68 19.73
CA ALA A 70 4.14 -3.52 19.25
C ALA A 70 3.24 -2.31 18.95
N LEU A 71 2.05 -2.52 18.36
CA LEU A 71 1.11 -1.43 18.08
C LEU A 71 0.42 -0.93 19.36
N ILE A 72 0.09 -1.81 20.30
CA ILE A 72 -0.42 -1.43 21.63
C ILE A 72 0.60 -0.55 22.36
N ASP A 73 1.87 -0.93 22.33
CA ASP A 73 2.95 -0.16 22.96
C ASP A 73 3.09 1.25 22.35
N ILE A 74 3.03 1.39 21.02
CA ILE A 74 3.03 2.70 20.35
C ILE A 74 1.87 3.58 20.84
N LEU A 75 0.67 3.00 21.02
CA LEU A 75 -0.50 3.73 21.49
C LEU A 75 -0.40 4.11 22.97
N ASN A 76 0.04 3.18 23.82
CA ASN A 76 0.19 3.41 25.26
C ASN A 76 1.25 4.47 25.58
N THR A 77 2.32 4.52 24.78
CA THR A 77 3.40 5.52 24.92
C THR A 77 3.11 6.82 24.17
N ASN A 78 1.98 6.90 23.45
CA ASN A 78 1.63 8.02 22.57
C ASN A 78 2.72 8.35 21.52
N ALA A 79 3.47 7.35 21.08
CA ALA A 79 4.59 7.48 20.13
C ALA A 79 4.10 7.35 18.68
N ARG A 80 2.98 7.97 18.32
CA ARG A 80 2.39 7.83 16.97
C ARG A 80 3.21 8.59 15.93
N ASP A 81 4.29 7.97 15.47
CA ASP A 81 5.20 8.45 14.45
C ASP A 81 5.61 7.29 13.53
N VAL A 82 5.67 7.52 12.22
CA VAL A 82 5.93 6.46 11.22
C VAL A 82 7.31 5.82 11.40
N THR A 83 8.27 6.52 11.99
CA THR A 83 9.61 6.00 12.30
C THR A 83 9.60 4.94 13.40
N GLU A 84 8.54 4.84 14.21
CA GLU A 84 8.43 3.80 15.25
C GLU A 84 8.35 2.39 14.66
N PHE A 85 7.84 2.24 13.43
CA PHE A 85 7.81 0.96 12.73
C PHE A 85 9.21 0.43 12.41
N GLU A 86 10.10 1.32 11.98
CA GLU A 86 11.51 1.01 11.72
C GLU A 86 12.23 0.69 13.03
N LYS A 87 12.06 1.52 14.07
CA LYS A 87 12.69 1.31 15.39
C LYS A 87 12.32 -0.02 16.03
N ARG A 88 11.08 -0.49 15.80
CA ARG A 88 10.57 -1.78 16.29
C ARG A 88 10.91 -2.96 15.38
N ASN A 89 11.56 -2.72 14.24
CA ASN A 89 11.97 -3.74 13.28
C ASN A 89 10.78 -4.67 12.92
N LEU A 90 9.61 -4.08 12.66
CA LEU A 90 8.38 -4.87 12.41
C LEU A 90 8.45 -5.68 11.12
N LEU A 91 9.28 -5.26 10.17
CA LEU A 91 9.57 -5.93 8.91
C LEU A 91 11.08 -6.09 8.74
N HIS A 92 11.51 -7.27 8.31
CA HIS A 92 12.92 -7.55 8.01
C HIS A 92 13.29 -7.11 6.60
N ASN A 93 14.56 -6.75 6.39
CA ASN A 93 15.11 -6.35 5.09
C ASN A 93 14.34 -5.20 4.43
N THR A 94 13.81 -4.29 5.25
CA THR A 94 13.01 -3.15 4.79
C THR A 94 13.77 -1.85 4.97
N CYS A 95 13.70 -1.00 3.95
CA CYS A 95 14.12 0.39 4.01
C CYS A 95 12.90 1.28 3.83
N TYR A 96 12.86 2.41 4.53
CA TYR A 96 11.71 3.29 4.57
C TYR A 96 12.04 4.68 4.01
N PHE A 97 11.22 5.15 3.07
CA PHE A 97 11.31 6.50 2.53
C PHE A 97 10.20 7.37 3.11
N TYR A 98 10.59 8.44 3.81
CA TYR A 98 9.69 9.27 4.63
C TYR A 98 9.53 10.71 4.14
N ASP A 99 10.12 11.06 3.00
CA ASP A 99 10.11 12.44 2.53
C ASP A 99 8.70 12.93 2.20
N GLU A 100 8.40 14.16 2.63
CA GLU A 100 7.11 14.79 2.39
C GLU A 100 6.86 14.97 0.89
N VAL A 101 5.71 14.49 0.42
CA VAL A 101 5.31 14.61 -0.98
C VAL A 101 5.01 16.06 -1.32
N PRO A 102 5.69 16.66 -2.31
CA PRO A 102 5.42 18.03 -2.71
C PRO A 102 4.05 18.18 -3.40
N LYS A 103 3.39 19.32 -3.17
CA LYS A 103 2.12 19.70 -3.83
C LYS A 103 2.33 20.31 -5.22
N THR A 104 3.53 20.77 -5.54
CA THR A 104 3.88 21.42 -6.82
C THR A 104 4.51 20.40 -7.76
N LEU A 105 4.15 20.45 -9.03
CA LEU A 105 4.59 19.47 -10.03
C LEU A 105 6.12 19.42 -10.17
N GLU A 106 6.79 20.57 -10.19
CA GLU A 106 8.25 20.65 -10.38
C GLU A 106 9.00 19.94 -9.24
N LYS A 107 8.62 20.22 -8.00
CA LYS A 107 9.19 19.55 -6.82
C LYS A 107 8.79 18.08 -6.75
N ARG A 108 7.61 17.72 -7.24
CA ARG A 108 7.12 16.34 -7.25
C ARG A 108 7.99 15.44 -8.13
N TYR A 109 8.49 15.93 -9.27
CA TYR A 109 9.46 15.20 -10.07
C TYR A 109 10.78 14.97 -9.34
N ALA A 110 11.31 15.99 -8.65
CA ALA A 110 12.53 15.82 -7.85
C ALA A 110 12.35 14.76 -6.76
N TRP A 111 11.26 14.86 -5.98
CA TRP A 111 10.89 13.86 -4.99
C TRP A 111 10.78 12.44 -5.58
N LEU A 112 10.21 12.31 -6.78
CA LEU A 112 10.10 11.01 -7.45
C LEU A 112 11.48 10.45 -7.80
N GLN A 113 12.41 11.28 -8.29
CA GLN A 113 13.77 10.84 -8.57
C GLN A 113 14.49 10.38 -7.31
N ASP A 114 14.33 11.10 -6.20
CA ASP A 114 14.91 10.71 -4.90
C ASP A 114 14.33 9.38 -4.41
N ALA A 115 13.01 9.18 -4.52
CA ALA A 115 12.35 7.93 -4.15
C ALA A 115 12.75 6.73 -5.04
N LEU A 116 12.96 6.97 -6.34
CA LEU A 116 13.45 5.97 -7.29
C LEU A 116 14.90 5.58 -6.98
N ALA A 117 15.77 6.57 -6.72
CA ALA A 117 17.15 6.33 -6.34
C ALA A 117 17.26 5.60 -4.99
N PHE A 118 16.41 5.94 -4.02
CA PHE A 118 16.31 5.24 -2.75
C PHE A 118 15.92 3.77 -2.92
N SER A 119 15.05 3.49 -3.89
CA SER A 119 14.58 2.13 -4.20
C SER A 119 15.53 1.35 -5.10
N ASP A 120 16.64 1.96 -5.53
CA ASP A 120 17.65 1.27 -6.33
C ASP A 120 18.15 0.04 -5.56
N LYS A 121 18.31 -1.08 -6.27
CA LYS A 121 18.69 -2.40 -5.73
C LYS A 121 17.66 -3.12 -4.85
N CYS A 122 16.51 -2.50 -4.57
CA CYS A 122 15.42 -3.21 -3.90
C CYS A 122 14.72 -4.17 -4.88
N HIS A 123 14.29 -5.32 -4.36
CA HIS A 123 13.60 -6.34 -5.15
C HIS A 123 12.09 -6.12 -5.15
N VAL A 124 11.59 -5.45 -4.10
CA VAL A 124 10.19 -5.11 -3.93
C VAL A 124 10.10 -3.65 -3.58
N VAL A 125 9.18 -2.94 -4.24
CA VAL A 125 8.79 -1.59 -3.87
C VAL A 125 7.33 -1.61 -3.46
N ALA A 126 7.01 -1.12 -2.26
CA ALA A 126 5.66 -0.86 -1.83
C ALA A 126 5.41 0.65 -1.80
N VAL A 127 4.53 1.13 -2.67
CA VAL A 127 4.11 2.53 -2.72
C VAL A 127 2.82 2.71 -1.93
N GLU A 128 2.85 3.62 -0.95
CA GLU A 128 1.78 3.83 0.02
C GLU A 128 1.25 5.28 0.02
N PRO A 129 0.55 5.67 -1.06
CA PRO A 129 -0.26 6.89 -1.09
C PRO A 129 -1.36 6.85 -0.04
N ASP A 130 -1.74 8.02 0.50
CA ASP A 130 -2.84 8.14 1.47
C ASP A 130 -4.17 7.61 0.91
N ASN A 131 -4.46 7.97 -0.34
CA ASN A 131 -5.74 7.71 -1.00
C ASN A 131 -5.64 6.69 -2.15
N GLY A 132 -4.49 6.06 -2.36
CA GLY A 132 -4.27 5.15 -3.48
C GLY A 132 -3.82 5.81 -4.78
N MET A 133 -4.09 5.13 -5.88
CA MET A 133 -3.86 5.63 -7.24
C MET A 133 -4.69 6.86 -7.55
N ALA A 134 -4.14 7.76 -8.36
CA ALA A 134 -4.85 8.90 -8.92
C ALA A 134 -5.82 8.39 -10.00
N LEU A 135 -7.09 8.26 -9.61
CA LEU A 135 -8.14 7.72 -10.48
C LEU A 135 -9.24 8.75 -10.75
N LYS A 136 -9.83 8.71 -11.94
CA LYS A 136 -11.12 9.36 -12.25
C LYS A 136 -12.18 8.28 -12.43
N CYS A 137 -13.20 8.29 -11.57
CA CYS A 137 -14.28 7.32 -11.63
C CYS A 137 -15.27 7.64 -12.75
N GLN A 138 -15.58 6.65 -13.58
CA GLN A 138 -16.66 6.68 -14.57
C GLN A 138 -17.81 5.81 -14.05
N ARG A 139 -18.70 6.40 -13.23
CA ARG A 139 -19.75 5.67 -12.50
C ARG A 139 -20.68 4.86 -13.42
N ASN A 140 -21.05 5.41 -14.58
CA ASN A 140 -21.96 4.76 -15.52
C ASN A 140 -21.33 3.50 -16.15
N GLU A 141 -20.03 3.53 -16.40
CA GLU A 141 -19.27 2.45 -17.02
C GLU A 141 -18.70 1.47 -15.97
N ARG A 142 -18.86 1.78 -14.68
CA ARG A 142 -18.25 1.04 -13.56
C ARG A 142 -16.75 0.80 -13.77
N SER A 143 -16.05 1.85 -14.20
CA SER A 143 -14.64 1.83 -14.57
C SER A 143 -13.87 3.00 -13.96
N PHE A 144 -12.55 2.94 -14.09
CA PHE A 144 -11.64 4.00 -13.69
C PHE A 144 -10.70 4.38 -14.83
N LEU A 145 -10.53 5.68 -15.03
CA LEU A 145 -9.42 6.22 -15.80
C LEU A 145 -8.23 6.45 -14.86
N HIS A 146 -7.09 5.85 -15.19
CA HIS A 146 -5.82 6.07 -14.51
C HIS A 146 -5.21 7.39 -14.96
N LEU A 147 -4.87 8.25 -14.01
CA LEU A 147 -4.36 9.60 -14.27
C LEU A 147 -2.83 9.60 -14.22
N SER A 148 -2.21 10.26 -15.20
CA SER A 148 -0.76 10.52 -15.26
C SER A 148 -0.39 11.80 -14.49
N LEU A 149 0.79 11.83 -13.86
CA LEU A 149 1.29 13.01 -13.16
C LEU A 149 1.41 14.18 -14.14
N THR A 150 2.01 13.91 -15.29
CA THR A 150 2.34 14.92 -16.29
C THR A 150 1.11 15.69 -16.79
N GLU A 151 0.01 14.99 -17.09
CA GLU A 151 -1.17 15.60 -17.72
C GLU A 151 -2.27 15.93 -16.71
N HIS A 152 -2.35 15.21 -15.60
CA HIS A 152 -3.50 15.23 -14.71
C HIS A 152 -3.20 15.73 -13.29
N HIS A 153 -1.97 16.15 -12.96
CA HIS A 153 -1.61 16.64 -11.63
C HIS A 153 -2.61 17.67 -11.08
N ARG A 154 -3.03 18.62 -11.92
CA ARG A 154 -3.97 19.70 -11.55
C ARG A 154 -5.43 19.24 -11.39
N GLN A 155 -5.77 18.01 -11.77
CA GLN A 155 -7.13 17.46 -11.63
C GLN A 155 -7.41 16.93 -10.22
N LYS A 156 -6.39 16.85 -9.36
CA LYS A 156 -6.52 16.48 -7.94
C LYS A 156 -6.29 17.70 -7.07
N ASN A 157 -7.19 17.97 -6.13
CA ASN A 157 -7.02 19.04 -5.14
C ASN A 157 -5.90 18.73 -4.14
N THR A 158 -5.67 17.44 -3.89
CA THR A 158 -4.65 16.93 -2.96
C THR A 158 -3.74 15.94 -3.68
N PRO A 159 -2.99 16.37 -4.72
CA PRO A 159 -2.24 15.45 -5.58
C PRO A 159 -1.20 14.65 -4.80
N HIS A 160 -0.63 15.26 -3.74
CA HIS A 160 0.32 14.64 -2.81
C HIS A 160 -0.20 13.40 -2.06
N LYS A 161 -1.51 13.17 -2.04
CA LYS A 161 -2.14 12.00 -1.41
C LYS A 161 -2.27 10.79 -2.35
N TYR A 162 -1.94 10.95 -3.62
CA TYR A 162 -2.14 9.93 -4.65
C TYR A 162 -0.83 9.59 -5.34
N ILE A 163 -0.72 8.36 -5.84
CA ILE A 163 0.30 7.99 -6.82
C ILE A 163 -0.29 8.00 -8.23
N PHE A 164 0.41 8.59 -9.18
CA PHE A 164 -0.03 8.65 -10.58
C PHE A 164 0.49 7.43 -11.38
N SER A 165 -0.16 7.12 -12.50
CA SER A 165 0.11 5.90 -13.26
C SER A 165 1.51 5.83 -13.86
N ASP A 166 2.05 6.96 -14.29
CA ASP A 166 3.43 7.10 -14.77
C ASP A 166 4.44 6.92 -13.61
N GLU A 167 4.13 7.37 -12.40
CA GLU A 167 4.97 7.11 -11.22
C GLU A 167 5.02 5.62 -10.87
N VAL A 168 3.87 4.93 -10.88
CA VAL A 168 3.82 3.46 -10.69
C VAL A 168 4.69 2.76 -11.73
N ALA A 169 4.61 3.20 -13.00
CA ALA A 169 5.40 2.63 -14.09
C ALA A 169 6.91 2.81 -13.85
N HIS A 170 7.37 3.98 -13.38
CA HIS A 170 8.78 4.20 -13.07
C HIS A 170 9.29 3.25 -11.97
N PHE A 171 8.55 3.06 -10.88
CA PHE A 171 8.93 2.10 -9.83
C PHE A 171 8.94 0.65 -10.36
N TYR A 172 7.94 0.26 -11.15
CA TYR A 172 7.87 -1.07 -11.75
C TYR A 172 9.04 -1.32 -12.72
N GLN A 173 9.53 -0.28 -13.41
CA GLN A 173 10.62 -0.40 -14.40
C GLN A 173 12.02 -0.46 -13.80
N LEU A 174 12.20 -0.17 -12.50
CA LEU A 174 13.50 -0.29 -11.83
C LEU A 174 14.09 -1.69 -12.05
N SER A 175 15.39 -1.76 -12.36
CA SER A 175 16.03 -2.98 -12.89
C SER A 175 15.97 -4.17 -11.92
N HIS A 176 16.09 -3.91 -10.62
CA HIS A 176 16.08 -4.95 -9.58
C HIS A 176 14.68 -5.30 -9.08
N VAL A 177 13.69 -4.45 -9.32
CA VAL A 177 12.32 -4.67 -8.85
C VAL A 177 11.71 -5.85 -9.58
N GLU A 178 11.16 -6.79 -8.83
CA GLU A 178 10.41 -7.94 -9.33
C GLU A 178 8.91 -7.82 -9.03
N ILE A 179 8.57 -7.09 -7.95
CA ILE A 179 7.20 -6.85 -7.50
C ILE A 179 7.05 -5.38 -7.11
N CYS A 180 6.10 -4.68 -7.71
CA CYS A 180 5.65 -3.36 -7.26
C CYS A 180 4.28 -3.51 -6.58
N ILE A 181 4.18 -3.14 -5.31
CA ILE A 181 2.96 -3.21 -4.51
C ILE A 181 2.34 -1.81 -4.45
N VAL A 182 1.10 -1.68 -4.90
CA VAL A 182 0.36 -0.40 -4.88
C VAL A 182 -0.78 -0.50 -3.89
N TYR A 183 -0.69 0.27 -2.80
CA TYR A 183 -1.79 0.41 -1.86
C TYR A 183 -2.93 1.25 -2.46
N GLN A 184 -4.17 0.85 -2.18
CA GLN A 184 -5.37 1.54 -2.63
C GLN A 184 -6.42 1.65 -1.50
N HIS A 185 -6.88 2.88 -1.28
CA HIS A 185 -8.10 3.13 -0.51
C HIS A 185 -9.31 3.00 -1.44
N LEU A 186 -10.27 2.15 -1.09
CA LEU A 186 -11.50 2.01 -1.89
C LEU A 186 -12.44 3.19 -1.67
N SER A 187 -13.15 3.59 -2.72
CA SER A 187 -13.99 4.80 -2.72
C SER A 187 -15.47 4.47 -2.59
N ARG A 188 -16.33 5.48 -2.48
CA ARG A 188 -17.81 5.32 -2.48
C ARG A 188 -18.41 5.39 -3.89
N CYS A 189 -17.66 4.95 -4.89
CA CYS A 189 -18.06 5.06 -6.29
C CYS A 189 -19.08 3.99 -6.70
N PHE A 190 -18.75 2.72 -6.51
CA PHE A 190 -19.62 1.56 -6.71
C PHE A 190 -19.13 0.44 -5.76
N SER A 191 -19.61 -0.80 -5.87
CA SER A 191 -19.25 -1.82 -4.85
C SER A 191 -17.74 -2.06 -4.79
N HIS A 192 -17.22 -2.41 -3.61
CA HIS A 192 -15.78 -2.60 -3.41
C HIS A 192 -15.19 -3.71 -4.30
N ASN A 193 -15.90 -4.83 -4.47
CA ASN A 193 -15.43 -5.92 -5.31
C ASN A 193 -15.42 -5.50 -6.78
N GLU A 194 -16.48 -4.85 -7.28
CA GLU A 194 -16.49 -4.31 -8.64
C GLU A 194 -15.36 -3.29 -8.86
N GLN A 195 -15.02 -2.47 -7.85
CA GLN A 195 -13.89 -1.53 -7.94
C GLN A 195 -12.56 -2.26 -8.10
N ILE A 196 -12.35 -3.34 -7.35
CA ILE A 196 -11.13 -4.15 -7.45
C ILE A 196 -11.05 -4.79 -8.83
N ASP A 197 -12.14 -5.40 -9.31
CA ASP A 197 -12.18 -6.04 -10.63
C ASP A 197 -11.93 -5.02 -11.76
N ALA A 198 -12.49 -3.82 -11.64
CA ALA A 198 -12.27 -2.73 -12.60
C ALA A 198 -10.80 -2.27 -12.61
N LEU A 199 -10.18 -2.16 -11.44
CA LEU A 199 -8.77 -1.77 -11.31
C LEU A 199 -7.83 -2.87 -11.79
N LEU A 200 -8.11 -4.15 -11.47
CA LEU A 200 -7.35 -5.28 -12.02
C LEU A 200 -7.42 -5.31 -13.54
N ARG A 201 -8.60 -5.12 -14.14
CA ARG A 201 -8.74 -5.01 -15.60
C ARG A 201 -7.87 -3.88 -16.17
N GLY A 202 -7.91 -2.69 -15.56
CA GLY A 202 -7.09 -1.55 -15.97
C GLY A 202 -5.59 -1.85 -15.85
N LEU A 203 -5.15 -2.37 -14.71
CA LEU A 203 -3.75 -2.73 -14.47
C LEU A 203 -3.27 -3.85 -15.42
N ASN A 204 -4.11 -4.84 -15.73
CA ASN A 204 -3.78 -5.93 -16.66
C ASN A 204 -3.56 -5.45 -18.10
N THR A 205 -4.00 -4.24 -18.47
CA THR A 205 -3.65 -3.65 -19.78
C THR A 205 -2.22 -3.14 -19.84
N GLN A 206 -1.61 -2.84 -18.69
CA GLN A 206 -0.29 -2.24 -18.58
C GLN A 206 0.76 -3.20 -17.98
N TYR A 207 0.33 -4.13 -17.13
CA TYR A 207 1.18 -5.04 -16.38
C TYR A 207 0.68 -6.48 -16.60
N HIS A 208 1.58 -7.38 -17.01
CA HIS A 208 1.20 -8.72 -17.46
C HIS A 208 0.68 -9.64 -16.35
N HIS A 209 1.15 -9.44 -15.11
CA HIS A 209 0.84 -10.33 -14.01
C HIS A 209 0.44 -9.52 -12.78
N THR A 210 -0.87 -9.36 -12.58
CA THR A 210 -1.40 -8.62 -11.43
C THR A 210 -2.23 -9.51 -10.51
N LEU A 211 -2.27 -9.14 -9.23
CA LEU A 211 -3.09 -9.73 -8.19
C LEU A 211 -3.58 -8.63 -7.25
N ALA A 212 -4.67 -8.88 -6.53
CA ALA A 212 -5.09 -8.02 -5.44
C ALA A 212 -5.43 -8.83 -4.18
N ILE A 213 -5.23 -8.23 -3.02
CA ILE A 213 -5.82 -8.70 -1.78
C ILE A 213 -6.49 -7.54 -1.03
N LYS A 214 -7.73 -7.76 -0.62
CA LYS A 214 -8.57 -6.78 0.08
C LYS A 214 -8.53 -7.04 1.58
N HIS A 215 -8.25 -6.00 2.35
CA HIS A 215 -8.48 -5.93 3.79
C HIS A 215 -9.89 -5.37 4.04
N LYS A 216 -10.78 -6.19 4.60
CA LYS A 216 -12.22 -5.96 4.79
C LYS A 216 -12.65 -4.97 5.90
N PRO A 217 -11.86 -4.65 6.96
CA PRO A 217 -12.31 -3.78 8.05
C PRO A 217 -12.75 -2.38 7.63
N TYR A 218 -13.38 -1.66 8.58
CA TYR A 218 -14.01 -0.32 8.56
C TYR A 218 -13.78 0.57 7.34
N SER A 219 -12.53 0.73 6.91
CA SER A 219 -12.16 1.46 5.71
C SER A 219 -11.41 0.51 4.77
N PRO A 220 -12.09 -0.12 3.79
CA PRO A 220 -11.50 -1.18 3.00
C PRO A 220 -10.26 -0.73 2.25
N ARG A 221 -9.21 -1.56 2.34
CA ARG A 221 -7.91 -1.36 1.69
C ARG A 221 -7.65 -2.49 0.72
N VAL A 222 -6.92 -2.20 -0.33
CA VAL A 222 -6.50 -3.20 -1.30
C VAL A 222 -5.02 -3.01 -1.57
N PHE A 223 -4.29 -4.11 -1.66
CA PHE A 223 -2.91 -4.12 -2.12
C PHE A 223 -2.90 -4.80 -3.48
N PHE A 224 -2.51 -4.04 -4.51
CA PHE A 224 -2.29 -4.57 -5.85
C PHE A 224 -0.83 -4.97 -6.00
N PHE A 225 -0.57 -6.17 -6.48
CA PHE A 225 0.78 -6.68 -6.72
C PHE A 225 1.02 -6.72 -8.24
N LEU A 226 1.98 -5.94 -8.72
CA LEU A 226 2.41 -5.92 -10.11
C LEU A 226 3.69 -6.75 -10.21
N CYS A 227 3.59 -7.97 -10.73
CA CYS A 227 4.68 -8.94 -10.78
C CYS A 227 5.33 -8.95 -12.18
N LYS A 228 6.67 -9.02 -12.23
CA LYS A 228 7.40 -9.09 -13.51
C LYS A 228 7.37 -10.46 -14.19
N SER A 229 7.00 -11.52 -13.48
CA SER A 229 6.92 -12.88 -14.05
C SER A 229 5.70 -13.65 -13.54
N GLU A 230 5.21 -14.55 -14.39
CA GLU A 230 4.11 -15.46 -14.08
C GLU A 230 4.45 -16.36 -12.88
N ALA A 231 5.67 -16.90 -12.83
CA ALA A 231 6.11 -17.76 -11.73
C ALA A 231 6.06 -17.05 -10.36
N ILE A 232 6.46 -15.76 -10.31
CA ILE A 232 6.33 -14.95 -9.10
C ILE A 232 4.86 -14.74 -8.75
N ARG A 233 4.03 -14.41 -9.75
CA ARG A 233 2.59 -14.20 -9.56
C ARG A 233 1.89 -15.44 -9.03
N ASP A 234 2.16 -16.62 -9.59
CA ASP A 234 1.50 -17.86 -9.16
C ASP A 234 1.91 -18.28 -7.75
N SER A 235 3.20 -18.18 -7.44
CA SER A 235 3.69 -18.45 -6.09
C SER A 235 3.13 -17.45 -5.07
N LEU A 236 3.04 -16.17 -5.45
CA LEU A 236 2.39 -15.15 -4.63
C LEU A 236 0.89 -15.42 -4.44
N HIS A 237 0.16 -15.77 -5.50
CA HIS A 237 -1.26 -16.10 -5.43
C HIS A 237 -1.53 -17.25 -4.45
N HIS A 238 -0.70 -18.30 -4.48
CA HIS A 238 -0.78 -19.39 -3.52
C HIS A 238 -0.59 -18.89 -2.07
N ARG A 239 0.44 -18.07 -1.81
CA ARG A 239 0.68 -17.51 -0.47
C ARG A 239 -0.43 -16.58 0.01
N LEU A 240 -0.96 -15.74 -0.87
CA LEU A 240 -2.09 -14.85 -0.52
C LEU A 240 -3.36 -15.65 -0.24
N THR A 241 -3.59 -16.73 -0.98
CA THR A 241 -4.73 -17.62 -0.76
C THR A 241 -4.63 -18.32 0.61
N GLU A 242 -3.44 -18.81 0.97
CA GLU A 242 -3.21 -19.40 2.31
C GLU A 242 -3.41 -18.36 3.41
N PHE A 243 -2.83 -17.16 3.26
CA PHE A 243 -3.02 -16.05 4.20
C PHE A 243 -4.49 -15.70 4.38
N ALA A 244 -5.23 -15.53 3.28
CA ALA A 244 -6.64 -15.20 3.33
C ALA A 244 -7.49 -16.35 3.91
N ARG A 245 -7.07 -17.61 3.77
CA ARG A 245 -7.73 -18.76 4.41
C ARG A 245 -7.52 -18.73 5.93
N GLU A 246 -6.29 -18.47 6.37
CA GLU A 246 -5.93 -18.35 7.80
C GLU A 246 -6.64 -17.14 8.46
N HIS A 247 -6.83 -16.05 7.72
CA HIS A 247 -7.43 -14.79 8.21
C HIS A 247 -8.71 -14.40 7.45
N HIS A 248 -9.56 -15.38 7.15
CA HIS A 248 -10.74 -15.25 6.27
C HIS A 248 -11.76 -14.18 6.68
N ASP A 249 -11.85 -13.87 7.97
CA ASP A 249 -12.70 -12.80 8.49
C ASP A 249 -12.29 -11.41 7.98
N PHE A 250 -11.00 -11.22 7.67
CA PHE A 250 -10.43 -9.92 7.35
C PHE A 250 -9.91 -9.80 5.92
N TRP A 251 -9.63 -10.91 5.24
CA TRP A 251 -8.94 -10.90 3.96
C TRP A 251 -9.68 -11.65 2.85
N GLU A 252 -9.47 -11.20 1.61
CA GLU A 252 -10.04 -11.80 0.40
C GLU A 252 -9.12 -11.52 -0.79
N VAL A 253 -8.80 -12.56 -1.55
CA VAL A 253 -7.91 -12.51 -2.72
C VAL A 253 -8.73 -12.28 -3.99
N PHE A 254 -8.15 -11.52 -4.93
CA PHE A 254 -8.70 -11.22 -6.24
C PHE A 254 -7.62 -11.48 -7.31
N THR A 255 -8.05 -12.00 -8.46
CA THR A 255 -7.19 -12.39 -9.60
C THR A 255 -7.74 -11.85 -10.90
#